data_AF-A0A835IKG0-F1
#
_entry.id   AF-A0A835IKG0-F1
#
_cell.length_a   1.000
_cell.length_b   1.000
_cell.length_c   1.000
_cell.angle_alpha   90.00
_cell.angle_beta   90.00
_cell.angle_gamma   90.00
#
_symmetry.space_group_name_H-M   'P 1'
#
loop_
_entity.id
_entity.type
_entity.pdbx_description
1 polymer ?
#
loop_
_entity_poly.entity_id
_entity_poly.type
_entity_poly.pdbx_seq_one_letter_code
_entity_poly.pdbx_strand_id
1 'polypeptide(L)'
;MRGEGTRVGKGEEVNRAGGVGMILGNTPKNGDEVALDAHILPATTVGATDAVKILNYIKSSNKSTAQIDPGMTLFGTKPAPSMTGFSSTGPNPLVADILKPDITAPGLNILAAWSEGSSPTNLDSDHRSVKYNFESGTSMARPHVVKFPDTISQSNLDEFNVPN
;
A
#
# COMPACT_ATOMS: atom_id res chain seq x y z
N MET A 1 14.82 8.09 -5.12
CA MET A 1 13.50 8.68 -5.46
C MET A 1 12.68 7.66 -6.21
N ARG A 2 11.36 7.63 -5.99
CA ARG A 2 10.39 6.86 -6.77
C ARG A 2 10.46 7.33 -8.22
N GLY A 3 10.51 6.41 -9.17
CA GLY A 3 10.73 6.71 -10.58
C GLY A 3 10.47 5.45 -11.40
N GLU A 4 11.02 5.37 -12.61
CA GLU A 4 10.87 4.20 -13.48
C GLU A 4 11.34 2.90 -12.80
N GLY A 5 10.60 1.80 -13.01
CA GLY A 5 10.84 0.48 -12.39
C GLY A 5 10.05 0.22 -11.09
N THR A 6 10.11 -1.02 -10.58
CA THR A 6 9.41 -1.41 -9.36
C THR A 6 10.11 -0.85 -8.11
N ARG A 7 9.33 -0.53 -7.07
CA ARG A 7 9.88 -0.02 -5.80
C ARG A 7 10.75 -1.08 -5.12
N VAL A 8 10.28 -2.33 -5.16
CA VAL A 8 10.98 -3.49 -4.60
C VAL A 8 12.29 -3.77 -5.33
N GLY A 9 12.31 -3.71 -6.67
CA GLY A 9 13.52 -3.89 -7.46
C GLY A 9 14.60 -2.84 -7.18
N LYS A 10 14.21 -1.60 -6.83
CA LYS A 10 15.20 -0.60 -6.35
C LYS A 10 15.85 -1.03 -5.03
N GLY A 11 15.11 -1.70 -4.15
CA GLY A 11 15.67 -2.27 -2.92
C GLY A 11 16.65 -3.41 -3.20
N GLU A 12 16.34 -4.26 -4.18
CA GLU A 12 17.26 -5.31 -4.63
C GLU A 12 18.57 -4.73 -5.20
N GLU A 13 18.47 -3.68 -6.01
CA GLU A 13 19.64 -2.99 -6.56
C GLU A 13 20.52 -2.34 -5.48
N VAL A 14 19.90 -1.73 -4.46
CA VAL A 14 20.62 -1.21 -3.29
C VAL A 14 21.30 -2.34 -2.52
N ASN A 15 20.64 -3.48 -2.35
CA ASN A 15 21.23 -4.67 -1.73
C ASN A 15 22.45 -5.16 -2.53
N ARG A 16 22.31 -5.25 -3.86
CA ARG A 16 23.39 -5.67 -4.77
C ARG A 16 24.60 -4.73 -4.72
N ALA A 17 24.36 -3.43 -4.55
CA ALA A 17 25.41 -2.42 -4.38
C ALA A 17 26.07 -2.43 -2.99
N GLY A 18 25.66 -3.31 -2.07
CA GLY A 18 26.17 -3.39 -0.70
C GLY A 18 25.58 -2.35 0.25
N GLY A 19 24.43 -1.77 -0.10
CA GLY A 19 23.70 -0.84 0.76
C GLY A 19 23.06 -1.56 1.96
N VAL A 20 23.16 -0.96 3.14
CA VAL A 20 22.62 -1.53 4.39
C VAL A 20 21.15 -1.15 4.66
N GLY A 21 20.60 -0.23 3.88
CA GLY A 21 19.26 0.30 4.06
C GLY A 21 18.83 1.20 2.89
N MET A 22 17.52 1.43 2.74
CA MET A 22 16.98 2.29 1.68
C MET A 22 15.88 3.22 2.20
N ILE A 23 15.98 4.51 1.86
CA ILE A 23 14.88 5.47 2.01
C ILE A 23 14.33 5.80 0.62
N LEU A 24 13.11 5.37 0.34
CA LEU A 24 12.45 5.63 -0.94
C LEU A 24 11.54 6.85 -0.84
N GLY A 25 12.03 8.01 -1.29
CA GLY A 25 11.22 9.22 -1.37
C GLY A 25 10.31 9.25 -2.59
N ASN A 26 9.02 9.58 -2.41
CA ASN A 26 8.09 9.87 -3.50
C ASN A 26 8.53 11.10 -4.32
N THR A 27 8.11 11.15 -5.59
CA THR A 27 8.23 12.37 -6.39
C THR A 27 7.05 13.30 -6.13
N PRO A 28 7.15 14.61 -6.46
CA PRO A 28 6.02 15.53 -6.37
C PRO A 28 4.76 15.04 -7.09
N LYS A 29 4.92 14.29 -8.20
CA LYS A 29 3.80 13.69 -8.95
C LYS A 29 3.07 12.60 -8.16
N ASN A 30 3.75 11.90 -7.25
CA ASN A 30 3.16 10.85 -6.42
C ASN A 30 2.60 11.37 -5.09
N GLY A 31 2.81 12.65 -4.77
CA GLY A 31 2.37 13.27 -3.53
C GLY A 31 2.91 12.58 -2.28
N ASP A 32 2.18 12.74 -1.17
CA ASP A 32 2.56 12.21 0.14
C ASP A 32 1.92 10.84 0.46
N GLU A 33 1.26 10.22 -0.51
CA GLU A 33 0.71 8.86 -0.36
C GLU A 33 1.81 7.81 -0.34
N VAL A 34 1.92 7.10 0.78
CA VAL A 34 2.90 6.04 0.99
C VAL A 34 2.21 4.67 0.95
N ALA A 35 2.59 3.88 -0.06
CA ALA A 35 2.31 2.46 -0.09
C ALA A 35 3.43 1.70 0.62
N LEU A 36 3.05 0.78 1.50
CA LEU A 36 3.96 -0.17 2.12
C LEU A 36 4.22 -1.28 1.10
N ASP A 37 5.50 -1.50 0.84
CA ASP A 37 5.99 -2.61 0.05
C ASP A 37 7.01 -3.37 0.90
N ALA A 38 6.99 -4.70 0.83
CA ALA A 38 8.05 -5.49 1.42
C ALA A 38 9.37 -5.21 0.68
N HIS A 39 10.48 -5.17 1.42
CA HIS A 39 11.82 -5.03 0.86
C HIS A 39 12.75 -6.13 1.40
N ILE A 40 13.81 -6.45 0.63
CA ILE A 40 14.83 -7.43 1.01
C ILE A 40 15.75 -6.90 2.12
N LEU A 41 15.95 -5.58 2.16
CA LEU A 41 16.74 -4.86 3.16
C LEU A 41 15.85 -3.93 4.00
N PRO A 42 16.34 -3.41 5.15
CA PRO A 42 15.62 -2.40 5.92
C PRO A 42 15.32 -1.18 5.06
N ALA A 43 14.04 -0.92 4.79
CA ALA A 43 13.62 0.17 3.94
C ALA A 43 12.39 0.89 4.49
N THR A 44 12.31 2.18 4.21
CA THR A 44 11.13 3.00 4.47
C THR A 44 10.81 3.87 3.28
N THR A 45 9.51 4.07 3.01
CA THR A 45 9.02 4.96 1.96
C THR A 45 8.51 6.23 2.62
N VAL A 46 8.86 7.38 2.05
CA VAL A 46 8.47 8.70 2.57
C VAL A 46 7.74 9.51 1.51
N GLY A 47 6.82 10.38 1.96
CA GLY A 47 6.10 11.31 1.10
C GLY A 47 7.04 12.27 0.37
N ALA A 48 6.53 12.94 -0.67
CA ALA A 48 7.32 13.89 -1.47
C ALA A 48 7.86 15.06 -0.61
N THR A 49 7.05 15.54 0.34
CA THR A 49 7.43 16.63 1.24
C THR A 49 8.65 16.26 2.09
N ASP A 50 8.62 15.08 2.72
CA ASP A 50 9.71 14.62 3.57
C ASP A 50 10.92 14.14 2.77
N ALA A 51 10.71 13.61 1.56
CA ALA A 51 11.79 13.28 0.63
C ALA A 51 12.66 14.52 0.31
N VAL A 52 12.02 15.67 0.08
CA VAL A 52 12.75 16.94 -0.16
C VAL A 52 13.52 17.38 1.08
N LYS A 53 12.93 17.27 2.27
CA LYS A 53 13.63 17.60 3.54
C LYS A 53 14.85 16.71 3.76
N ILE A 54 14.72 15.40 3.53
CA ILE A 54 15.82 14.44 3.66
C ILE A 54 16.91 14.74 2.63
N LEU A 55 16.55 15.05 1.38
CA LEU A 55 17.51 15.43 0.35
C LEU A 55 18.29 16.70 0.73
N ASN A 56 17.61 17.70 1.31
CA ASN A 56 18.26 18.92 1.79
C ASN A 56 19.17 18.64 2.99
N TYR A 57 18.73 17.78 3.92
CA TYR A 57 19.55 17.35 5.05
C TYR A 57 20.86 16.71 4.57
N ILE A 58 20.78 15.74 3.65
CA ILE A 58 21.96 15.08 3.07
C ILE A 58 22.92 16.09 2.42
N LYS A 59 22.39 17.12 1.74
CA LYS A 59 23.20 18.16 1.11
C LYS A 59 23.83 19.14 2.10
N SER A 60 23.23 19.31 3.28
CA SER A 60 23.69 20.27 4.30
C SER A 60 24.83 19.75 5.18
N SER A 61 25.04 18.43 5.24
CA SER A 61 26.03 17.82 6.14
C SER A 61 26.81 16.69 5.46
N ASN A 62 28.13 16.75 5.55
CA ASN A 62 29.03 15.71 5.08
C ASN A 62 29.02 14.44 5.97
N LYS A 63 28.36 14.48 7.13
CA LYS A 63 28.20 13.35 8.06
C LYS A 63 26.73 13.15 8.40
N SER A 64 25.91 13.03 7.36
CA SER A 64 24.48 12.74 7.52
C SER A 64 24.31 11.29 8.00
N THR A 65 23.51 11.10 9.05
CA THR A 65 23.17 9.76 9.58
C THR A 65 21.65 9.63 9.65
N ALA A 66 21.15 8.40 9.54
CA ALA A 66 19.73 8.10 9.63
C ALA A 66 19.54 6.73 10.31
N GLN A 67 18.44 6.60 11.05
CA GLN A 67 18.01 5.35 11.67
C GLN A 67 16.63 5.01 11.12
N ILE A 68 16.44 3.74 10.74
CA ILE A 68 15.14 3.21 10.33
C ILE A 68 14.64 2.35 11.48
N ASP A 69 13.61 2.82 12.17
CA ASP A 69 12.98 2.09 13.25
C ASP A 69 12.00 1.03 12.72
N PRO A 70 11.68 0.00 13.51
CA PRO A 70 10.64 -0.97 13.17
C PRO A 70 9.29 -0.29 12.87
N GLY A 71 8.56 -0.82 11.90
CA GLY A 71 7.25 -0.28 11.51
C GLY A 71 6.26 -0.26 12.67
N MET A 72 5.61 0.89 12.88
CA MET A 72 4.58 1.08 13.89
C MET A 72 3.25 1.46 13.24
N THR A 73 2.15 0.86 13.69
CA THR A 73 0.80 1.24 13.26
C THR A 73 0.36 2.50 14.00
N LEU A 74 0.04 3.56 13.25
CA LEU A 74 -0.53 4.79 13.79
C LEU A 74 -2.03 4.85 13.50
N PHE A 75 -2.82 5.21 14.51
CA PHE A 75 -4.26 5.41 14.39
C PHE A 75 -4.60 6.91 14.30
N GLY A 76 -5.68 7.26 13.61
CA GLY A 76 -6.20 8.63 13.57
C GLY A 76 -5.45 9.58 12.62
N THR A 77 -4.83 9.05 11.56
CA THR A 77 -4.20 9.86 10.51
C THR A 77 -5.24 10.75 9.81
N LYS A 78 -4.86 12.00 9.49
CA LYS A 78 -5.73 12.97 8.80
C LYS A 78 -5.04 13.48 7.53
N PRO A 79 -5.74 13.58 6.40
CA PRO A 79 -7.13 13.16 6.17
C PRO A 79 -7.25 11.64 5.92
N ALA A 80 -8.15 10.96 6.62
CA ALA A 80 -8.55 9.58 6.34
C ALA A 80 -10.08 9.44 6.54
N PRO A 81 -10.81 8.72 5.65
CA PRO A 81 -10.32 8.08 4.43
C PRO A 81 -10.06 9.08 3.29
N SER A 82 -9.06 8.82 2.45
CA SER A 82 -8.78 9.56 1.21
C SER A 82 -8.72 8.57 0.06
N MET A 83 -9.17 8.99 -1.13
CA MET A 83 -9.03 8.18 -2.33
C MET A 83 -7.54 8.02 -2.64
N THR A 84 -7.13 6.78 -2.90
CA THR A 84 -5.74 6.46 -3.21
C THR A 84 -5.39 6.85 -4.63
N GLY A 85 -4.17 7.32 -4.88
CA GLY A 85 -3.71 7.79 -6.21
C GLY A 85 -3.73 6.72 -7.30
N PHE A 86 -3.81 5.43 -6.94
CA PHE A 86 -3.96 4.31 -7.89
C PHE A 86 -5.41 3.92 -8.18
N SER A 87 -6.40 4.54 -7.53
CA SER A 87 -7.81 4.25 -7.82
C SER A 87 -8.18 4.85 -9.17
N SER A 88 -8.71 4.03 -10.08
CA SER A 88 -9.28 4.54 -11.33
C SER A 88 -10.46 5.45 -11.02
N THR A 89 -10.46 6.64 -11.63
CA THR A 89 -11.56 7.60 -11.57
C THR A 89 -12.44 7.43 -12.80
N GLY A 90 -13.76 7.51 -12.63
CA GLY A 90 -14.67 7.63 -13.76
C GLY A 90 -14.49 8.93 -14.55
N PRO A 91 -15.35 9.18 -15.56
CA PRO A 91 -16.56 8.43 -15.87
C PRO A 91 -16.32 7.16 -16.69
N ASN A 92 -17.34 6.29 -16.76
CA ASN A 92 -17.31 5.06 -17.56
C ASN A 92 -17.15 5.41 -19.05
N PRO A 93 -16.11 4.92 -19.75
CA PRO A 93 -15.87 5.25 -21.16
C PRO A 93 -16.92 4.66 -22.11
N LEU A 94 -17.72 3.69 -21.66
CA LEU A 94 -18.74 3.03 -22.49
C LEU A 94 -20.13 3.67 -22.37
N VAL A 95 -20.48 4.18 -21.18
CA VAL A 95 -21.77 4.83 -20.92
C VAL A 95 -21.54 5.95 -19.92
N ALA A 96 -21.43 7.19 -20.42
CA ALA A 96 -21.14 8.37 -19.61
C ALA A 96 -22.21 8.65 -18.54
N ASP A 97 -23.43 8.17 -18.75
CA ASP A 97 -24.57 8.34 -17.83
C ASP A 97 -24.51 7.43 -16.59
N ILE A 98 -23.58 6.46 -16.56
CA ILE A 98 -23.38 5.58 -15.40
C ILE A 98 -22.11 6.01 -14.65
N LEU A 99 -22.30 6.58 -13.46
CA LEU A 99 -21.21 6.98 -12.57
C LEU A 99 -20.46 5.74 -12.06
N LYS A 100 -19.12 5.75 -12.15
CA LYS A 100 -18.22 4.75 -11.55
C LYS A 100 -17.07 5.46 -10.83
N PRO A 101 -16.53 4.91 -9.73
CA PRO A 101 -16.92 3.66 -9.04
C PRO A 101 -18.16 3.82 -8.15
N ASP A 102 -18.89 2.73 -7.90
CA ASP A 102 -20.16 2.78 -7.12
C ASP A 102 -19.93 2.87 -5.60
N ILE A 103 -18.83 2.31 -5.08
CA ILE A 103 -18.47 2.29 -3.65
C ILE A 103 -16.95 2.38 -3.50
N THR A 104 -16.48 3.02 -2.44
CA THR A 104 -15.06 3.03 -2.03
C THR A 104 -14.88 2.19 -0.77
N ALA A 105 -13.77 1.47 -0.67
CA ALA A 105 -13.42 0.66 0.49
C ALA A 105 -11.91 0.70 0.76
N PRO A 106 -11.44 0.34 1.97
CA PRO A 106 -10.02 0.33 2.31
C PRO A 106 -9.24 -0.63 1.38
N GLY A 107 -8.21 -0.11 0.70
CA GLY A 107 -7.39 -0.89 -0.22
C GLY A 107 -5.91 -0.51 -0.23
N LEU A 108 -5.47 0.37 0.67
CA LEU A 108 -4.07 0.76 0.86
C LEU A 108 -3.56 0.14 2.16
N ASN A 109 -2.40 -0.53 2.10
CA ASN A 109 -1.69 -1.10 3.24
C ASN A 109 -2.55 -2.10 4.05
N ILE A 110 -3.22 -3.02 3.35
CA ILE A 110 -4.07 -4.04 3.96
C ILE A 110 -3.22 -5.26 4.34
N LEU A 111 -3.29 -5.66 5.61
CA LEU A 111 -2.69 -6.90 6.09
C LEU A 111 -3.61 -8.07 5.74
N ALA A 112 -3.13 -9.00 4.92
CA ALA A 112 -3.87 -10.18 4.51
C ALA A 112 -3.03 -11.45 4.59
N ALA A 113 -3.68 -12.62 4.57
CA ALA A 113 -3.00 -13.91 4.51
C ALA A 113 -2.21 -14.03 3.19
N TRP A 114 -1.04 -14.65 3.25
CA TRP A 114 -0.11 -14.80 2.13
C TRP A 114 0.30 -16.25 1.95
N SER A 115 0.53 -16.65 0.69
CA SER A 115 1.00 -17.99 0.37
C SER A 115 2.45 -18.16 0.82
N GLU A 116 2.74 -19.20 1.60
CA GLU A 116 4.12 -19.55 1.99
C GLU A 116 4.95 -20.06 0.79
N GLY A 117 4.33 -20.31 -0.36
CA GLY A 117 5.00 -20.68 -1.62
C GLY A 117 5.41 -19.49 -2.48
N SER A 118 5.12 -18.25 -2.07
CA SER A 118 5.47 -17.02 -2.82
C SER A 118 6.17 -16.03 -1.91
N SER A 119 7.22 -15.38 -2.41
CA SER A 119 8.00 -14.43 -1.61
C SER A 119 7.19 -13.16 -1.31
N PRO A 120 7.38 -12.52 -0.14
CA PRO A 120 6.66 -11.29 0.24
C PRO A 120 6.88 -10.14 -0.75
N THR A 121 7.98 -10.20 -1.49
CA THR A 121 8.42 -9.19 -2.46
C THR A 121 8.07 -9.56 -3.91
N ASN A 122 7.59 -10.78 -4.15
CA ASN A 122 7.44 -11.41 -5.48
C ASN A 122 8.72 -11.38 -6.34
N LEU A 123 9.89 -11.26 -5.71
CA LEU A 123 11.18 -11.39 -6.38
C LEU A 123 11.70 -12.82 -6.27
N ASP A 124 12.32 -13.32 -7.34
CA ASP A 124 12.98 -14.64 -7.38
C ASP A 124 14.16 -14.72 -6.40
N SER A 125 14.78 -13.58 -6.09
CA SER A 125 15.90 -13.45 -5.15
C SER A 125 15.49 -13.47 -3.69
N ASP A 126 14.20 -13.36 -3.38
CA ASP A 126 13.66 -13.41 -2.03
C ASP A 126 13.12 -14.81 -1.73
N HIS A 127 13.80 -15.55 -0.86
CA HIS A 127 13.39 -16.90 -0.45
C HIS A 127 12.64 -16.93 0.88
N ARG A 128 12.24 -15.77 1.41
CA ARG A 128 11.47 -15.71 2.65
C ARG A 128 10.05 -16.21 2.41
N SER A 129 9.48 -16.87 3.42
CA SER A 129 8.07 -17.23 3.48
C SER A 129 7.41 -16.54 4.67
N VAL A 130 6.21 -16.01 4.46
CA VAL A 130 5.42 -15.33 5.50
C VAL A 130 3.97 -15.79 5.41
N LYS A 131 3.28 -15.82 6.55
CA LYS A 131 1.85 -16.17 6.64
C LYS A 131 0.94 -14.98 6.33
N TYR A 132 1.46 -13.78 6.50
CA TYR A 132 0.74 -12.52 6.28
C TYR A 132 1.65 -11.51 5.60
N ASN A 133 1.09 -10.72 4.70
CA ASN A 133 1.80 -9.65 3.99
C ASN A 133 0.94 -8.39 3.91
N PHE A 134 1.59 -7.23 3.78
CA PHE A 134 0.91 -5.98 3.48
C PHE A 134 0.82 -5.78 1.97
N GLU A 135 -0.39 -5.62 1.47
CA GLU A 135 -0.66 -5.39 0.05
C GLU A 135 -1.57 -4.19 -0.17
N SER A 136 -1.41 -3.55 -1.33
CA SER A 136 -2.20 -2.38 -1.72
C SER A 136 -2.77 -2.54 -3.13
N GLY A 137 -4.06 -2.32 -3.28
CA GLY A 137 -4.73 -2.38 -4.58
C GLY A 137 -6.25 -2.40 -4.48
N THR A 138 -6.93 -2.13 -5.60
CA THR A 138 -8.40 -2.25 -5.69
C THR A 138 -8.88 -3.68 -5.50
N SER A 139 -8.04 -4.68 -5.80
CA SER A 139 -8.26 -6.10 -5.47
C SER A 139 -8.42 -6.35 -3.96
N MET A 140 -7.78 -5.53 -3.10
CA MET A 140 -7.88 -5.62 -1.64
C MET A 140 -9.10 -4.85 -1.10
N ALA A 141 -9.63 -3.89 -1.87
CA ALA A 141 -10.89 -3.24 -1.57
C ALA A 141 -12.11 -4.14 -1.86
N ARG A 142 -12.07 -4.98 -2.91
CA ARG A 142 -13.16 -5.90 -3.29
C ARG A 142 -13.68 -6.82 -2.16
N PRO A 143 -12.84 -7.54 -1.38
CA PRO A 143 -13.32 -8.39 -0.28
C PRO A 143 -14.03 -7.60 0.83
N HIS A 144 -13.71 -6.32 1.03
CA HIS A 144 -14.38 -5.46 2.01
C HIS A 144 -15.81 -5.09 1.57
N VAL A 145 -16.03 -4.95 0.26
CA VAL A 145 -17.35 -4.61 -0.31
C VAL A 145 -18.29 -5.81 -0.34
N VAL A 146 -17.79 -7.01 -0.64
CA VAL A 146 -18.63 -8.23 -0.75
C VAL A 146 -19.17 -8.74 0.57
N LYS A 147 -18.59 -8.35 1.72
CA LYS A 147 -19.16 -8.70 3.04
C LYS A 147 -20.45 -7.91 3.36
N PHE A 148 -20.67 -6.79 2.69
CA PHE A 148 -21.85 -5.94 2.87
C PHE A 148 -23.16 -6.59 2.35
N PRO A 149 -23.23 -7.18 1.13
CA PRO A 149 -24.44 -7.85 0.66
C PRO A 149 -24.79 -9.14 1.43
N ASP A 150 -23.80 -9.91 1.89
CA ASP A 150 -24.07 -11.16 2.61
C ASP A 150 -24.77 -10.91 3.96
N THR A 151 -24.39 -9.83 4.67
CA THR A 151 -24.98 -9.50 5.98
C THR A 151 -26.44 -9.01 5.84
N ILE A 152 -26.75 -8.28 4.77
CA ILE A 152 -28.13 -7.84 4.46
C ILE A 152 -28.98 -9.02 4.01
N SER A 153 -28.40 -9.95 3.24
CA SER A 153 -29.09 -11.19 2.87
C SER A 153 -29.39 -12.05 4.09
N GLN A 154 -28.47 -12.15 5.06
CA GLN A 154 -28.69 -12.91 6.29
C GLN A 154 -29.77 -12.26 7.18
N SER A 155 -29.72 -10.94 7.39
CA SER A 155 -30.72 -10.23 8.20
C SER A 155 -32.13 -10.30 7.61
N ASN A 156 -32.23 -10.34 6.27
CA ASN A 156 -33.52 -10.48 5.59
C ASN A 156 -34.02 -11.93 5.58
N LEU A 157 -33.19 -12.94 5.84
CA LEU A 157 -33.63 -14.33 5.97
C LEU A 157 -34.12 -14.67 7.39
N ASP A 158 -33.63 -13.95 8.39
CA ASP A 158 -34.07 -14.12 9.79
C ASP A 158 -35.47 -13.52 10.05
N GLU A 159 -35.95 -12.57 9.23
CA GLU A 159 -37.32 -12.02 9.32
C GLU A 159 -38.41 -12.95 8.74
N PHE A 160 -38.06 -13.95 7.92
CA PHE A 160 -39.04 -14.88 7.32
C PHE A 160 -39.19 -16.21 8.07
N ASN A 161 -38.47 -16.40 9.17
CA ASN A 161 -38.55 -17.65 9.94
C ASN A 161 -39.24 -17.44 11.30
N VAL A 162 -40.52 -17.07 11.26
CA VAL A 162 -41.40 -17.13 12.44
C VAL A 162 -41.89 -18.59 12.57
N PRO A 163 -41.61 -19.29 13.68
CA PRO A 163 -42.09 -20.66 13.86
C PRO A 163 -43.62 -20.67 14.00
N ASN A 164 -44.28 -21.56 13.25
CA ASN A 164 -45.70 -21.91 13.42
C ASN A 164 -45.94 -22.67 14.72
#